data_AF-A0A1A2YKQ0-F1
#
_entry.id   AF-A0A1A2YKQ0-F1
#
_cell.length_a   1.000
_cell.length_b   1.000
_cell.length_c   1.000
_cell.angle_alpha   90.00
_cell.angle_beta   90.00
_cell.angle_gamma   90.00
#
_symmetry.space_group_name_H-M   'P 1'
#
loop_
_entity.id
_entity.type
_entity.pdbx_description
1 polymer ?
#
loop_
_entity_poly.entity_id
_entity_poly.type
_entity_poly.pdbx_seq_one_letter_code
_entity_poly.pdbx_strand_id
1 'polypeptide(L)'
;MTDPLKAQAVTALSRAHNLFSGATMNDAVAGEPARAQAHAEAIRHRADGLPGAAAERSGASATQLTRLTHSDRTLGQIISAARDEHTRSRAATRTVLDAALTDTTPAVDAPLGRREAAARMAARLRAQHRYVAGSRRRARLLARRLRRLHYLRGRSMHSNQSSGRPAVLAAIRKALDIKGIHDPAARSRWERGMDLVARRESNYNANAVNDWDSNAARGTPSKGAWQFIAPTFTAYHQPGTSRDIHDLVAQACAFINYAMGRYGVAVDASNLADRIQQADPHRAPKGY
;
A
#
# COMPACT_ATOMS: atom_id res chain seq x y z
N MET A 1 -23.37 51.32 -16.16
CA MET A 1 -22.18 50.89 -15.38
C MET A 1 -22.53 49.60 -14.66
N THR A 2 -21.74 48.54 -14.85
CA THR A 2 -21.90 47.26 -14.13
C THR A 2 -21.56 47.45 -12.65
N ASP A 3 -22.42 46.99 -11.74
CA ASP A 3 -22.17 47.01 -10.30
C ASP A 3 -20.85 46.28 -9.98
N PRO A 4 -19.86 46.95 -9.35
CA PRO A 4 -18.56 46.35 -9.05
C PRO A 4 -18.66 45.10 -8.16
N LEU A 5 -19.67 45.01 -7.30
CA LEU A 5 -19.89 43.83 -6.45
C LEU A 5 -20.38 42.64 -7.28
N LYS A 6 -21.27 42.88 -8.26
CA LYS A 6 -21.72 41.84 -9.21
C LYS A 6 -20.55 41.31 -10.02
N ALA A 7 -19.68 42.19 -10.52
CA ALA A 7 -18.49 41.81 -11.28
C ALA A 7 -17.54 40.93 -10.46
N GLN A 8 -17.22 41.32 -9.22
CA GLN A 8 -16.37 40.54 -8.32
C GLN A 8 -16.95 39.16 -8.00
N ALA A 9 -18.28 39.08 -7.77
CA ALA A 9 -18.95 37.82 -7.50
C ALA A 9 -18.90 36.88 -8.71
N VAL A 10 -19.15 37.38 -9.92
CA VAL A 10 -19.02 36.59 -11.16
C VAL A 10 -17.57 36.10 -11.35
N THR A 11 -16.56 36.94 -11.10
CA THR A 11 -15.15 36.52 -11.15
C THR A 11 -14.85 35.39 -10.15
N ALA A 12 -15.42 35.44 -8.94
CA ALA A 12 -15.28 34.37 -7.96
C ALA A 12 -15.93 33.06 -8.43
N LEU A 13 -17.13 33.13 -9.00
CA LEU A 13 -17.82 31.97 -9.57
C LEU A 13 -17.03 31.35 -10.74
N SER A 14 -16.51 32.17 -11.63
CA SER A 14 -15.65 31.74 -12.76
C SER A 14 -14.37 31.05 -12.28
N ARG A 15 -13.67 31.64 -11.30
CA ARG A 15 -12.48 31.00 -10.71
C ARG A 15 -12.81 29.63 -10.11
N ALA A 16 -13.93 29.51 -9.40
CA ALA A 16 -14.36 28.25 -8.83
C ALA A 16 -14.71 27.19 -9.90
N HIS A 17 -15.35 27.59 -11.01
CA HIS A 17 -15.62 26.69 -12.12
C HIS A 17 -14.32 26.22 -12.82
N ASN A 18 -13.35 27.13 -12.98
CA ASN A 18 -12.07 26.83 -13.61
C ASN A 18 -11.20 25.86 -12.81
N LEU A 19 -11.51 25.59 -11.53
CA LEU A 19 -10.88 24.48 -10.80
C LEU A 19 -11.16 23.10 -11.43
N PHE A 20 -12.16 23.02 -12.32
CA PHE A 20 -12.59 21.79 -13.00
C PHE A 20 -12.28 21.82 -14.52
N SER A 21 -11.32 22.60 -14.99
CA SER A 21 -11.00 22.71 -16.43
C SER A 21 -9.95 21.72 -16.96
N GLY A 22 -9.35 20.89 -16.11
CA GLY A 22 -8.37 19.88 -16.52
C GLY A 22 -9.01 18.70 -17.27
N ALA A 23 -8.32 18.19 -18.30
CA ALA A 23 -8.77 17.01 -19.04
C ALA A 23 -8.79 15.76 -18.14
N THR A 24 -9.88 14.98 -18.22
CA THR A 24 -9.93 13.64 -17.63
C THR A 24 -9.02 12.71 -18.44
N MET A 25 -7.91 12.27 -17.86
CA MET A 25 -6.97 11.31 -18.49
C MET A 25 -7.71 10.11 -19.11
N ASN A 26 -7.37 9.77 -20.36
CA ASN A 26 -8.01 8.80 -21.27
C ASN A 26 -8.18 7.36 -20.72
N ASP A 27 -9.07 6.61 -21.36
CA ASP A 27 -9.69 5.31 -20.98
C ASP A 27 -8.84 4.03 -21.06
N ALA A 28 -7.52 4.11 -20.90
CA ALA A 28 -6.65 2.99 -21.29
C ALA A 28 -6.58 1.75 -20.34
N VAL A 29 -7.40 1.62 -19.29
CA VAL A 29 -7.19 0.56 -18.26
C VAL A 29 -8.33 -0.47 -18.16
N ALA A 30 -9.44 -0.31 -18.88
CA ALA A 30 -10.65 -1.13 -18.62
C ALA A 30 -10.62 -2.58 -19.16
N GLY A 31 -9.68 -2.95 -20.04
CA GLY A 31 -9.69 -4.26 -20.75
C GLY A 31 -8.83 -5.38 -20.16
N GLU A 32 -7.85 -5.06 -19.32
CA GLU A 32 -6.86 -6.02 -18.78
C GLU A 32 -7.38 -6.95 -17.64
N PRO A 33 -8.23 -6.50 -16.68
CA PRO A 33 -8.49 -7.29 -15.47
C PRO A 33 -9.37 -8.54 -15.71
N ALA A 34 -10.23 -8.55 -16.73
CA ALA A 34 -11.08 -9.71 -17.04
C ALA A 34 -10.26 -10.89 -17.60
N ARG A 35 -9.25 -10.60 -18.44
CA ARG A 35 -8.34 -11.62 -18.99
C ARG A 35 -7.45 -12.22 -17.91
N ALA A 36 -6.96 -11.39 -16.99
CA ALA A 36 -6.17 -11.83 -15.85
C ALA A 36 -6.97 -12.77 -14.91
N GLN A 37 -8.26 -12.50 -14.71
CA GLN A 37 -9.10 -13.37 -13.87
C GLN A 37 -9.34 -14.74 -14.51
N ALA A 38 -9.69 -14.77 -15.80
CA ALA A 38 -9.85 -16.02 -16.55
C ALA A 38 -8.55 -16.85 -16.55
N HIS A 39 -7.39 -16.18 -16.61
CA HIS A 39 -6.09 -16.84 -16.51
C HIS A 39 -5.84 -17.41 -15.10
N ALA A 40 -6.22 -16.72 -14.03
CA ALA A 40 -6.12 -17.22 -12.65
C ALA A 40 -6.97 -18.48 -12.42
N GLU A 41 -8.18 -18.50 -13.00
CA GLU A 41 -9.08 -19.65 -12.96
C GLU A 41 -8.51 -20.83 -13.76
N ALA A 42 -7.97 -20.58 -14.96
CA ALA A 42 -7.31 -21.61 -15.75
C ALA A 42 -6.08 -22.22 -15.06
N ILE A 43 -5.29 -21.44 -14.33
CA ILE A 43 -4.15 -21.93 -13.53
C ILE A 43 -4.62 -22.86 -12.42
N ARG A 44 -5.73 -22.53 -11.74
CA ARG A 44 -6.31 -23.38 -10.68
C ARG A 44 -6.77 -24.73 -11.23
N HIS A 45 -7.50 -24.73 -12.34
CA HIS A 45 -8.00 -25.96 -12.96
C HIS A 45 -6.88 -26.85 -13.53
N ARG A 46 -5.76 -26.28 -13.96
CA ARG A 46 -4.58 -27.04 -14.43
C ARG A 46 -3.68 -27.54 -13.30
N ALA A 47 -3.95 -27.16 -12.05
CA ALA A 47 -3.20 -27.63 -10.89
C ALA A 47 -3.64 -29.03 -10.43
N ASP A 48 -4.83 -29.48 -10.85
CA ASP A 48 -5.35 -30.81 -10.56
C ASP A 48 -4.48 -31.87 -11.24
N GLY A 49 -3.80 -32.70 -10.44
CA GLY A 49 -2.88 -33.75 -10.90
C GLY A 49 -1.39 -33.38 -10.87
N LEU A 50 -1.01 -32.19 -10.42
CA LEU A 50 0.41 -31.83 -10.21
C LEU A 50 0.99 -32.45 -8.93
N PRO A 51 2.29 -32.78 -8.89
CA PRO A 51 2.98 -33.18 -7.65
C PRO A 51 2.82 -32.09 -6.57
N GLY A 52 2.72 -32.48 -5.29
CA GLY A 52 2.31 -31.58 -4.19
C GLY A 52 3.00 -30.22 -4.15
N ALA A 53 4.34 -30.17 -4.26
CA ALA A 53 5.08 -28.90 -4.27
C ALA A 53 4.81 -28.01 -5.51
N ALA A 54 4.43 -28.60 -6.65
CA ALA A 54 4.03 -27.85 -7.84
C ALA A 54 2.58 -27.36 -7.76
N ALA A 55 1.68 -28.17 -7.18
CA ALA A 55 0.31 -27.77 -6.88
C ALA A 55 0.26 -26.59 -5.89
N GLU A 56 1.07 -26.63 -4.84
CA GLU A 56 1.20 -25.53 -3.87
C GLU A 56 1.69 -24.22 -4.51
N ARG A 57 2.73 -24.28 -5.35
CA ARG A 57 3.24 -23.10 -6.08
C ARG A 57 2.21 -22.54 -7.06
N SER A 58 1.48 -23.42 -7.75
CA SER A 58 0.40 -23.03 -8.67
C SER A 58 -0.75 -22.34 -7.90
N GLY A 59 -1.17 -22.91 -6.77
CA GLY A 59 -2.19 -22.32 -5.88
C GLY A 59 -1.78 -20.96 -5.30
N ALA A 60 -0.51 -20.80 -4.91
CA ALA A 60 0.03 -19.53 -4.44
C ALA A 60 0.01 -18.47 -5.56
N SER A 61 0.40 -18.85 -6.78
CA SER A 61 0.40 -17.97 -7.96
C SER A 61 -1.02 -17.53 -8.34
N ALA A 62 -1.99 -18.46 -8.32
CA ALA A 62 -3.40 -18.15 -8.58
C ALA A 62 -4.01 -17.21 -7.51
N THR A 63 -3.66 -17.42 -6.24
CA THR A 63 -4.06 -16.54 -5.14
C THR A 63 -3.47 -15.14 -5.30
N GLN A 64 -2.20 -15.03 -5.71
CA GLN A 64 -1.55 -13.74 -6.01
C GLN A 64 -2.25 -13.02 -7.17
N LEU A 65 -2.52 -13.72 -8.27
CA LEU A 65 -3.20 -13.13 -9.44
C LEU A 65 -4.61 -12.64 -9.08
N THR A 66 -5.35 -13.41 -8.29
CA THR A 66 -6.69 -13.02 -7.80
C THR A 66 -6.63 -11.73 -6.96
N ARG A 67 -5.62 -11.59 -6.10
CA ARG A 67 -5.41 -10.36 -5.29
C ARG A 67 -5.05 -9.14 -6.16
N LEU A 68 -4.25 -9.33 -7.20
CA LEU A 68 -3.91 -8.27 -8.16
C LEU A 68 -5.16 -7.82 -8.93
N THR A 69 -5.94 -8.76 -9.47
CA THR A 69 -7.20 -8.46 -10.16
C THR A 69 -8.21 -7.73 -9.26
N HIS A 70 -8.31 -8.13 -7.98
CA HIS A 70 -9.15 -7.41 -7.02
C HIS A 70 -8.66 -5.97 -6.80
N SER A 71 -7.34 -5.77 -6.72
CA SER A 71 -6.74 -4.44 -6.61
C SER A 71 -7.00 -3.60 -7.87
N ASP A 72 -6.93 -4.19 -9.07
CA ASP A 72 -7.22 -3.52 -10.35
C ASP A 72 -8.67 -3.06 -10.43
N ARG A 73 -9.60 -3.94 -10.05
CA ARG A 73 -11.02 -3.60 -10.00
C ARG A 73 -11.26 -2.42 -9.06
N THR A 74 -10.64 -2.45 -7.89
CA THR A 74 -10.77 -1.35 -6.91
C THR A 74 -10.15 -0.05 -7.42
N LEU A 75 -9.00 -0.13 -8.09
CA LEU A 75 -8.37 1.02 -8.75
C LEU A 75 -9.29 1.62 -9.83
N GLY A 76 -9.85 0.78 -10.69
CA GLY A 76 -10.82 1.17 -11.71
C GLY A 76 -12.03 1.88 -11.11
N GLN A 77 -12.62 1.31 -10.06
CA GLN A 77 -13.74 1.95 -9.34
C GLN A 77 -13.38 3.33 -8.76
N ILE A 78 -12.18 3.48 -8.19
CA ILE A 78 -11.70 4.77 -7.64
C ILE A 78 -11.53 5.81 -8.76
N ILE A 79 -10.94 5.41 -9.89
CA ILE A 79 -10.74 6.28 -11.05
C ILE A 79 -12.09 6.71 -11.64
N SER A 80 -13.01 5.77 -11.86
CA SER A 80 -14.36 6.08 -12.35
C SER A 80 -15.10 7.02 -11.40
N ALA A 81 -15.08 6.74 -10.09
CA ALA A 81 -15.70 7.62 -9.10
C ALA A 81 -15.08 9.04 -9.07
N ALA A 82 -13.77 9.17 -9.31
CA ALA A 82 -13.10 10.47 -9.42
C ALA A 82 -13.56 11.23 -10.67
N ARG A 83 -13.69 10.54 -11.81
CA ARG A 83 -14.18 11.11 -13.07
C ARG A 83 -15.64 11.57 -12.94
N ASP A 84 -16.51 10.72 -12.41
CA ASP A 84 -17.92 11.05 -12.20
C ASP A 84 -18.10 12.24 -11.25
N GLU A 85 -17.27 12.34 -10.22
CA GLU A 85 -17.29 13.49 -9.31
C GLU A 85 -16.81 14.77 -9.99
N HIS A 86 -15.79 14.68 -10.84
CA HIS A 86 -15.28 15.79 -11.62
C HIS A 86 -16.32 16.31 -12.61
N THR A 87 -16.95 15.42 -13.40
CA THR A 87 -17.99 15.79 -14.37
C THR A 87 -19.20 16.41 -13.67
N ARG A 88 -19.69 15.79 -12.59
CA ARG A 88 -20.81 16.33 -11.79
C ARG A 88 -20.49 17.70 -11.20
N SER A 89 -19.30 17.89 -10.63
CA SER A 89 -18.89 19.18 -10.04
C SER A 89 -18.70 20.27 -11.09
N ARG A 90 -18.13 19.91 -12.25
CA ARG A 90 -17.98 20.82 -13.40
C ARG A 90 -19.34 21.30 -13.91
N ALA A 91 -20.29 20.38 -14.11
CA ALA A 91 -21.65 20.70 -14.55
C ALA A 91 -22.37 21.59 -13.52
N ALA A 92 -22.35 21.21 -12.24
CA ALA A 92 -23.02 21.97 -11.19
C ALA A 92 -22.46 23.40 -11.05
N THR A 93 -21.13 23.56 -11.06
CA THR A 93 -20.49 24.89 -10.98
C THR A 93 -20.72 25.72 -12.24
N ARG A 94 -20.88 25.08 -13.40
CA ARG A 94 -21.25 25.73 -14.66
C ARG A 94 -22.67 26.27 -14.60
N THR A 95 -23.65 25.48 -14.15
CA THR A 95 -25.04 25.92 -13.99
C THR A 95 -25.15 27.15 -13.08
N VAL A 96 -24.42 27.18 -11.96
CA VAL A 96 -24.42 28.34 -11.04
C VAL A 96 -23.81 29.58 -11.71
N LEU A 97 -22.73 29.41 -12.47
CA LEU A 97 -22.08 30.51 -13.19
C LEU A 97 -22.98 31.06 -14.31
N ASP A 98 -23.56 30.18 -15.13
CA ASP A 98 -24.47 30.57 -16.21
C ASP A 98 -25.69 31.31 -15.63
N ALA A 99 -26.28 30.80 -14.55
CA ALA A 99 -27.39 31.46 -13.86
C ALA A 99 -27.01 32.83 -13.25
N ALA A 100 -25.73 33.11 -13.02
CA ALA A 100 -25.26 34.42 -12.58
C ALA A 100 -25.02 35.37 -13.76
N LEU A 101 -24.53 34.85 -14.89
CA LEU A 101 -24.27 35.60 -16.12
C LEU A 101 -25.57 36.00 -16.82
N THR A 102 -26.57 35.11 -16.83
CA THR A 102 -27.89 35.35 -17.42
C THR A 102 -28.85 36.08 -16.48
N ASP A 103 -28.42 36.43 -15.26
CA ASP A 103 -29.24 37.21 -14.34
C ASP A 103 -29.34 38.66 -14.83
N THR A 104 -30.36 38.89 -15.66
CA THR A 104 -30.75 40.18 -16.24
C THR A 104 -31.66 40.98 -15.33
N THR A 105 -31.94 40.52 -14.09
CA THR A 105 -32.94 41.19 -13.24
C THR A 105 -32.64 42.70 -13.08
N PRO A 106 -33.56 43.57 -13.52
CA PRO A 106 -33.39 45.01 -13.47
C PRO A 106 -33.72 45.45 -12.04
N ALA A 107 -32.70 45.50 -11.20
CA ALA A 107 -32.82 45.95 -9.82
C ALA A 107 -32.26 47.36 -9.61
N VAL A 108 -32.06 48.14 -10.68
CA VAL A 108 -31.31 49.40 -10.56
C VAL A 108 -32.14 50.46 -9.82
N ASP A 109 -33.47 50.43 -9.91
CA ASP A 109 -34.31 51.56 -9.46
C ASP A 109 -35.19 51.31 -8.22
N ALA A 110 -35.29 50.07 -7.70
CA ALA A 110 -36.09 49.75 -6.50
C ALA A 110 -35.23 49.16 -5.36
N PRO A 111 -35.29 49.69 -4.11
CA PRO A 111 -34.54 49.15 -2.97
C PRO A 111 -34.78 47.65 -2.70
N LEU A 112 -36.01 47.17 -2.91
CA LEU A 112 -36.37 45.77 -2.76
C LEU A 112 -35.67 44.87 -3.80
N GLY A 113 -35.63 45.32 -5.06
CA GLY A 113 -34.95 44.60 -6.14
C GLY A 113 -33.45 44.45 -5.89
N ARG A 114 -32.79 45.49 -5.35
CA ARG A 114 -31.35 45.41 -4.99
C ARG A 114 -31.08 44.37 -3.91
N ARG A 115 -31.94 44.31 -2.88
CA ARG A 115 -31.82 43.31 -1.80
C ARG A 115 -32.02 41.89 -2.33
N GLU A 116 -32.99 41.70 -3.21
CA GLU A 116 -33.27 40.40 -3.79
C GLU A 116 -32.14 39.92 -4.73
N ALA A 117 -31.59 40.80 -5.56
CA ALA A 117 -30.44 40.52 -6.40
C ALA A 117 -29.20 40.14 -5.57
N ALA A 118 -28.93 40.87 -4.48
CA ALA A 118 -27.86 40.55 -3.55
C ALA A 118 -28.09 39.19 -2.85
N ALA A 119 -29.32 38.88 -2.44
CA ALA A 119 -29.67 37.61 -1.81
C ALA A 119 -29.45 36.42 -2.78
N ARG A 120 -29.87 36.55 -4.04
CA ARG A 120 -29.62 35.54 -5.08
C ARG A 120 -28.13 35.33 -5.33
N MET A 121 -27.36 36.42 -5.45
CA MET A 121 -25.90 36.32 -5.63
C MET A 121 -25.22 35.63 -4.43
N ALA A 122 -25.62 35.97 -3.21
CA ALA A 122 -25.12 35.30 -2.00
C ALA A 122 -25.47 33.81 -1.99
N ALA A 123 -26.68 33.43 -2.41
CA ALA A 123 -27.08 32.03 -2.54
C ALA A 123 -26.21 31.26 -3.56
N ARG A 124 -25.91 31.88 -4.71
CA ARG A 124 -25.02 31.32 -5.75
C ARG A 124 -23.60 31.12 -5.23
N LEU A 125 -23.02 32.11 -4.54
CA LEU A 125 -21.68 31.99 -3.94
C LEU A 125 -21.63 30.86 -2.89
N ARG A 126 -22.65 30.73 -2.04
CA ARG A 126 -22.76 29.61 -1.08
C ARG A 126 -22.90 28.27 -1.78
N ALA A 127 -23.69 28.18 -2.85
CA ALA A 127 -23.82 26.96 -3.65
C ALA A 127 -22.48 26.55 -4.28
N GLN A 128 -21.79 27.50 -4.93
CA GLN A 128 -20.47 27.30 -5.54
C GLN A 128 -19.45 26.80 -4.49
N HIS A 129 -19.41 27.43 -3.33
CA HIS A 129 -18.54 27.02 -2.22
C HIS A 129 -18.84 25.59 -1.77
N ARG A 130 -20.11 25.21 -1.60
CA ARG A 130 -20.49 23.84 -1.21
C ARG A 130 -20.04 22.80 -2.23
N TYR A 131 -20.17 23.08 -3.53
CA TYR A 131 -19.68 22.17 -4.58
C TYR A 131 -18.17 21.99 -4.52
N VAL A 132 -17.40 23.09 -4.43
CA VAL A 132 -15.93 23.03 -4.35
C VAL A 132 -15.47 22.33 -3.07
N ALA A 133 -16.03 22.66 -1.91
CA ALA A 133 -15.69 22.04 -0.64
C ALA A 133 -16.06 20.55 -0.61
N GLY A 134 -17.23 20.19 -1.15
CA GLY A 134 -17.67 18.81 -1.31
C GLY A 134 -16.75 17.99 -2.20
N SER A 135 -16.38 18.54 -3.36
CA SER A 135 -15.45 17.92 -4.30
C SER A 135 -14.07 17.69 -3.67
N ARG A 136 -13.53 18.70 -2.97
CA ARG A 136 -12.25 18.58 -2.24
C ARG A 136 -12.29 17.49 -1.17
N ARG A 137 -13.41 17.37 -0.44
CA ARG A 137 -13.60 16.30 0.57
C ARG A 137 -13.59 14.92 -0.10
N ARG A 138 -14.33 14.75 -1.20
CA ARG A 138 -14.38 13.48 -1.95
C ARG A 138 -13.03 13.13 -2.58
N ALA A 139 -12.34 14.08 -3.19
CA ALA A 139 -10.99 13.89 -3.72
C ALA A 139 -10.01 13.39 -2.65
N ARG A 140 -10.05 13.96 -1.43
CA ARG A 140 -9.24 13.49 -0.30
C ARG A 140 -9.57 12.07 0.14
N LEU A 141 -10.85 11.69 0.12
CA LEU A 141 -11.28 10.32 0.44
C LEU A 141 -10.78 9.33 -0.62
N LEU A 142 -10.94 9.64 -1.91
CA LEU A 142 -10.44 8.82 -3.01
C LEU A 142 -8.92 8.69 -2.97
N ALA A 143 -8.19 9.77 -2.70
CA ALA A 143 -6.73 9.73 -2.52
C ALA A 143 -6.29 8.89 -1.31
N ARG A 144 -7.08 8.86 -0.23
CA ARG A 144 -6.83 7.94 0.91
C ARG A 144 -7.09 6.49 0.51
N ARG A 145 -8.14 6.20 -0.25
CA ARG A 145 -8.42 4.85 -0.77
C ARG A 145 -7.33 4.38 -1.72
N LEU A 146 -6.89 5.24 -2.64
CA LEU A 146 -5.79 4.99 -3.56
C LEU A 146 -4.49 4.65 -2.82
N ARG A 147 -4.13 5.42 -1.78
CA ARG A 147 -2.94 5.13 -0.93
C ARG A 147 -3.03 3.82 -0.15
N ARG A 148 -4.23 3.31 0.08
CA ARG A 148 -4.44 2.00 0.72
C ARG A 148 -4.42 0.85 -0.28
N LEU A 149 -4.43 1.12 -1.59
CA LEU A 149 -4.26 0.06 -2.57
C LEU A 149 -2.85 -0.49 -2.48
N HIS A 150 -2.77 -1.81 -2.33
CA HIS A 150 -1.53 -2.56 -2.19
C HIS A 150 -0.62 -2.50 -3.43
N TYR A 151 -1.10 -1.93 -4.54
CA TYR A 151 -0.31 -1.58 -5.73
C TYR A 151 0.96 -0.78 -5.40
N LEU A 152 0.89 0.13 -4.42
CA LEU A 152 2.02 0.99 -4.04
C LEU A 152 2.99 0.32 -3.05
N ARG A 153 2.64 -0.85 -2.50
CA ARG A 153 3.56 -1.65 -1.66
C ARG A 153 4.38 -2.66 -2.48
N GLY A 154 3.93 -3.00 -3.68
CA GLY A 154 4.61 -3.92 -4.59
C GLY A 154 5.73 -3.28 -5.42
N ARG A 155 5.97 -1.97 -5.29
CA ARG A 155 7.00 -1.23 -6.03
C ARG A 155 7.84 -0.35 -5.11
N SER A 156 8.28 -0.90 -3.98
CA SER A 156 9.59 -0.48 -3.50
C SER A 156 10.60 -0.97 -4.53
N MET A 157 11.44 -0.07 -5.02
CA MET A 157 12.71 -0.44 -5.63
C MET A 157 13.57 -1.14 -4.57
N HIS A 158 13.17 -2.32 -4.10
CA HIS A 158 14.09 -3.19 -3.40
C HIS A 158 15.04 -3.70 -4.47
N SER A 159 16.28 -3.29 -4.28
CA SER A 159 17.46 -3.67 -5.03
C SER A 159 17.40 -5.11 -5.50
N ASN A 160 18.14 -5.38 -6.57
CA ASN A 160 18.55 -6.67 -7.12
C ASN A 160 19.18 -7.62 -6.07
N GLN A 161 18.51 -7.85 -4.94
CA GLN A 161 18.99 -8.60 -3.82
C GLN A 161 18.63 -10.06 -4.06
N SER A 162 19.65 -10.89 -4.04
CA SER A 162 19.50 -12.32 -4.22
C SER A 162 18.54 -12.87 -3.15
N SER A 163 17.57 -13.65 -3.60
CA SER A 163 16.56 -14.29 -2.76
C SER A 163 16.70 -15.82 -2.88
N GLY A 164 16.01 -16.58 -2.04
CA GLY A 164 16.11 -18.03 -2.02
C GLY A 164 17.19 -18.55 -1.09
N ARG A 165 17.16 -19.87 -0.86
CA ARG A 165 17.99 -20.55 0.15
C ARG A 165 19.49 -20.24 0.06
N PRO A 166 20.14 -20.23 -1.13
CA PRO A 166 21.58 -19.92 -1.22
C PRO A 166 21.92 -18.51 -0.72
N ALA A 167 21.09 -17.51 -1.03
CA ALA A 167 21.29 -16.13 -0.59
C ALA A 167 21.11 -15.99 0.92
N VAL A 168 20.08 -16.64 1.47
CA VAL A 168 19.84 -16.69 2.93
C VAL A 168 21.02 -17.34 3.66
N LEU A 169 21.53 -18.48 3.19
CA LEU A 169 22.69 -19.15 3.81
C LEU A 169 23.96 -18.30 3.73
N ALA A 170 24.21 -17.64 2.59
CA ALA A 170 25.33 -16.72 2.45
C ALA A 170 25.22 -15.54 3.44
N ALA A 171 24.01 -14.99 3.61
CA ALA A 171 23.76 -13.92 4.57
C ALA A 171 23.91 -14.37 6.02
N ILE A 172 23.46 -15.58 6.38
CA ILE A 172 23.69 -16.16 7.72
C ILE A 172 25.19 -16.25 7.99
N ARG A 173 25.98 -16.81 7.07
CA ARG A 173 27.44 -16.93 7.23
C ARG A 173 28.10 -15.58 7.40
N LYS A 174 27.73 -14.60 6.58
CA LYS A 174 28.24 -13.23 6.69
C LYS A 174 27.86 -12.57 8.02
N ALA A 175 26.64 -12.81 8.49
CA ALA A 175 26.21 -12.34 9.80
C ALA A 175 27.03 -12.98 10.92
N LEU A 176 27.26 -14.30 10.89
CA LEU A 176 28.10 -14.98 11.87
C LEU A 176 29.52 -14.41 11.91
N ASP A 177 30.09 -14.04 10.74
CA ASP A 177 31.39 -13.35 10.68
C ASP A 177 31.33 -11.97 11.34
N ILE A 178 30.30 -11.16 11.05
CA ILE A 178 30.06 -9.84 11.68
C ILE A 178 29.87 -9.98 13.20
N LYS A 179 29.26 -11.08 13.65
CA LYS A 179 29.02 -11.38 15.06
C LYS A 179 30.24 -11.99 15.77
N GLY A 180 31.35 -12.26 15.06
CA GLY A 180 32.55 -12.86 15.63
C GLY A 180 32.39 -14.34 16.02
N ILE A 181 31.41 -15.05 15.45
CA ILE A 181 31.13 -16.46 15.75
C ILE A 181 31.93 -17.32 14.77
N HIS A 182 33.12 -17.74 15.19
CA HIS A 182 34.06 -18.50 14.36
C HIS A 182 34.12 -19.99 14.69
N ASP A 183 33.63 -20.41 15.86
CA ASP A 183 33.61 -21.83 16.24
C ASP A 183 32.75 -22.65 15.25
N PRO A 184 33.32 -23.70 14.61
CA PRO A 184 32.61 -24.47 13.59
C PRO A 184 31.31 -25.12 14.09
N ALA A 185 31.28 -25.61 15.33
CA ALA A 185 30.10 -26.26 15.88
C ALA A 185 28.97 -25.25 16.12
N ALA A 186 29.29 -24.08 16.70
CA ALA A 186 28.37 -22.97 16.88
C ALA A 186 27.78 -22.49 15.55
N ARG A 187 28.63 -22.28 14.54
CA ARG A 187 28.19 -21.85 13.20
C ARG A 187 27.23 -22.86 12.59
N SER A 188 27.54 -24.15 12.71
CA SER A 188 26.70 -25.23 12.21
C SER A 188 25.30 -25.24 12.86
N ARG A 189 25.21 -24.97 14.17
CA ARG A 189 23.93 -24.87 14.89
C ARG A 189 23.12 -23.64 14.48
N TRP A 190 23.76 -22.48 14.40
CA TRP A 190 23.12 -21.26 13.92
C TRP A 190 22.60 -21.40 12.48
N GLU A 191 23.43 -21.89 11.56
CA GLU A 191 23.05 -22.10 10.16
C GLU A 191 21.81 -23.02 10.05
N ARG A 192 21.80 -24.16 10.74
CA ARG A 192 20.64 -25.08 10.72
C ARG A 192 19.37 -24.44 11.26
N GLY A 193 19.46 -23.78 12.42
CA GLY A 193 18.28 -23.17 13.05
C GLY A 193 17.72 -22.02 12.24
N MET A 194 18.59 -21.13 11.75
CA MET A 194 18.17 -19.96 10.95
C MET A 194 17.68 -20.36 9.55
N ASP A 195 18.26 -21.37 8.91
CA ASP A 195 17.78 -21.94 7.63
C ASP A 195 16.37 -22.50 7.80
N LEU A 196 16.12 -23.23 8.89
CA LEU A 196 14.80 -23.78 9.21
C LEU A 196 13.76 -22.68 9.44
N VAL A 197 14.09 -21.64 10.21
CA VAL A 197 13.19 -20.50 10.44
C VAL A 197 12.90 -19.81 9.12
N ALA A 198 13.90 -19.43 8.33
CA ALA A 198 13.69 -18.74 7.06
C ALA A 198 12.84 -19.55 6.07
N ARG A 199 12.99 -20.89 6.08
CA ARG A 199 12.12 -21.79 5.31
C ARG A 199 10.67 -21.68 5.75
N ARG A 200 10.42 -21.76 7.06
CA ARG A 200 9.07 -21.77 7.64
C ARG A 200 8.38 -20.41 7.54
N GLU A 201 9.14 -19.33 7.69
CA GLU A 201 8.62 -17.98 7.76
C GLU A 201 8.26 -17.39 6.39
N SER A 202 9.09 -17.63 5.38
CA SER A 202 8.91 -16.99 4.07
C SER A 202 9.26 -17.87 2.87
N ASN A 203 9.63 -19.13 3.11
CA ASN A 203 10.26 -19.98 2.11
C ASN A 203 11.48 -19.29 1.46
N TYR A 204 12.34 -18.68 2.28
CA TYR A 204 13.56 -17.97 1.89
C TYR A 204 13.36 -16.71 1.04
N ASN A 205 12.14 -16.16 0.99
CA ASN A 205 11.86 -14.96 0.23
C ASN A 205 12.27 -13.68 0.99
N ALA A 206 13.34 -13.02 0.54
CA ALA A 206 13.81 -11.74 1.09
C ALA A 206 12.78 -10.59 0.93
N ASN A 207 11.90 -10.70 -0.05
CA ASN A 207 10.87 -9.70 -0.35
C ASN A 207 9.49 -10.08 0.22
N ALA A 208 9.40 -11.13 1.05
CA ALA A 208 8.14 -11.51 1.65
C ALA A 208 7.57 -10.38 2.51
N VAL A 209 6.26 -10.16 2.42
CA VAL A 209 5.52 -9.21 3.25
C VAL A 209 4.21 -9.87 3.65
N ASN A 210 3.97 -10.02 4.95
CA ASN A 210 2.69 -10.46 5.48
C ASN A 210 1.75 -9.26 5.63
N ASP A 211 0.68 -9.20 4.86
CA ASP A 211 -0.24 -8.07 4.78
C ASP A 211 -1.62 -8.31 5.41
N TRP A 212 -1.84 -9.47 6.03
CA TRP A 212 -3.17 -9.90 6.48
C TRP A 212 -3.29 -10.14 7.99
N ASP A 213 -2.17 -10.22 8.72
CA ASP A 213 -2.18 -10.48 10.16
C ASP A 213 -2.49 -9.24 11.03
N SER A 214 -2.55 -9.44 12.35
CA SER A 214 -2.80 -8.36 13.31
C SER A 214 -1.72 -7.26 13.27
N ASN A 215 -0.47 -7.60 12.90
CA ASN A 215 0.62 -6.64 12.76
C ASN A 215 0.44 -5.77 11.51
N ALA A 216 0.00 -6.37 10.40
CA ALA A 216 -0.36 -5.65 9.19
C ALA A 216 -1.53 -4.69 9.43
N ALA A 217 -2.56 -5.12 10.17
CA ALA A 217 -3.68 -4.28 10.58
C ALA A 217 -3.24 -3.07 11.44
N ARG A 218 -2.20 -3.26 12.26
CA ARG A 218 -1.56 -2.20 13.07
C ARG A 218 -0.56 -1.34 12.28
N GLY A 219 -0.37 -1.60 10.99
CA GLY A 219 0.49 -0.82 10.10
C GLY A 219 1.97 -1.23 10.11
N THR A 220 2.34 -2.29 10.85
CA THR A 220 3.72 -2.81 10.96
C THR A 220 3.78 -4.25 10.50
N PRO A 221 3.53 -4.56 9.21
CA PRO A 221 3.54 -5.93 8.71
C PRO A 221 4.89 -6.59 8.91
N SER A 222 4.88 -7.91 9.07
CA SER A 222 6.07 -8.76 9.03
C SER A 222 6.68 -8.79 7.64
N LYS A 223 8.01 -8.76 7.55
CA LYS A 223 8.75 -8.64 6.29
C LYS A 223 10.02 -9.49 6.27
N GLY A 224 10.44 -9.86 5.07
CA GLY A 224 11.74 -10.47 4.83
C GLY A 224 11.81 -11.96 5.10
N ALA A 225 13.03 -12.50 5.07
CA ALA A 225 13.27 -13.93 5.18
C ALA A 225 12.90 -14.49 6.57
N TRP A 226 13.03 -13.68 7.61
CA TRP A 226 12.69 -14.05 8.99
C TRP A 226 11.43 -13.35 9.51
N GLN A 227 10.62 -12.76 8.63
CA GLN A 227 9.31 -12.16 8.94
C GLN A 227 9.33 -11.19 10.14
N PHE A 228 10.34 -10.31 10.20
CA PHE A 228 10.39 -9.27 11.23
C PHE A 228 9.33 -8.20 11.02
N ILE A 229 8.71 -7.74 12.11
CA ILE A 229 8.03 -6.44 12.13
C ILE A 229 9.05 -5.32 12.32
N ALA A 230 8.76 -4.14 11.75
CA ALA A 230 9.68 -3.00 11.75
C ALA A 230 10.19 -2.57 13.15
N PRO A 231 9.35 -2.51 14.21
CA PRO A 231 9.83 -2.16 15.55
C PRO A 231 10.86 -3.15 16.09
N THR A 232 10.64 -4.46 15.91
CA THR A 232 11.57 -5.50 16.37
C THR A 232 12.87 -5.45 15.60
N PHE A 233 12.82 -5.35 14.26
CA PHE A 233 14.04 -5.22 13.46
C PHE A 233 14.87 -4.02 13.90
N THR A 234 14.23 -2.88 14.14
CA THR A 234 14.91 -1.65 14.58
C THR A 234 15.55 -1.81 15.96
N ALA A 235 14.84 -2.44 16.92
CA ALA A 235 15.33 -2.64 18.28
C ALA A 235 16.54 -3.58 18.37
N TYR A 236 16.62 -4.57 17.48
CA TYR A 236 17.68 -5.58 17.46
C TYR A 236 18.66 -5.41 16.29
N HIS A 237 18.58 -4.30 15.56
CA HIS A 237 19.46 -4.00 14.43
C HIS A 237 20.93 -4.04 14.83
N GLN A 238 21.79 -4.57 13.95
CA GLN A 238 23.23 -4.60 14.17
C GLN A 238 23.87 -3.33 13.57
N PRO A 239 24.50 -2.47 14.38
CA PRO A 239 25.23 -1.31 13.89
C PRO A 239 26.26 -1.71 12.82
N GLY A 240 26.37 -0.90 11.77
CA GLY A 240 27.24 -1.17 10.62
C GLY A 240 26.60 -2.00 9.49
N THR A 241 25.34 -2.45 9.64
CA THR A 241 24.58 -3.11 8.57
C THR A 241 23.47 -2.21 7.99
N SER A 242 22.89 -2.61 6.86
CA SER A 242 21.80 -1.87 6.19
C SER A 242 20.61 -1.64 7.14
N ARG A 243 19.93 -0.49 7.01
CA ARG A 243 18.66 -0.21 7.71
C ARG A 243 17.43 -0.73 6.97
N ASP A 244 17.62 -1.31 5.80
CA ASP A 244 16.54 -1.95 5.06
C ASP A 244 16.17 -3.30 5.70
N ILE A 245 14.91 -3.45 6.12
CA ILE A 245 14.39 -4.69 6.69
C ILE A 245 14.35 -5.85 5.69
N HIS A 246 14.46 -5.58 4.39
CA HIS A 246 14.59 -6.62 3.38
C HIS A 246 16.02 -7.13 3.22
N ASP A 247 17.01 -6.41 3.73
CA ASP A 247 18.42 -6.81 3.65
C ASP A 247 18.68 -8.10 4.43
N LEU A 248 19.08 -9.16 3.72
CA LEU A 248 19.29 -10.47 4.34
C LEU A 248 20.39 -10.49 5.40
N VAL A 249 21.49 -9.73 5.21
CA VAL A 249 22.59 -9.70 6.20
C VAL A 249 22.15 -8.94 7.45
N ALA A 250 21.49 -7.79 7.28
CA ALA A 250 20.95 -7.03 8.39
C ALA A 250 19.89 -7.82 9.17
N GLN A 251 18.99 -8.54 8.48
CA GLN A 251 18.00 -9.40 9.14
C GLN A 251 18.64 -10.57 9.86
N ALA A 252 19.65 -11.22 9.28
CA ALA A 252 20.34 -12.33 9.94
C ALA A 252 21.05 -11.86 11.22
N CYS A 253 21.74 -10.71 11.17
CA CYS A 253 22.33 -10.10 12.36
C CYS A 253 21.26 -9.73 13.41
N ALA A 254 20.14 -9.15 12.99
CA ALA A 254 19.03 -8.81 13.88
C ALA A 254 18.38 -10.06 14.51
N PHE A 255 18.29 -11.16 13.77
CA PHE A 255 17.81 -12.45 14.28
C PHE A 255 18.71 -12.98 15.39
N ILE A 256 20.03 -12.99 15.20
CA ILE A 256 20.97 -13.43 16.24
C ILE A 256 20.81 -12.57 17.50
N ASN A 257 20.77 -11.24 17.34
CA ASN A 257 20.56 -10.31 18.47
C ASN A 257 19.22 -10.55 19.18
N TYR A 258 18.15 -10.76 18.41
CA TYR A 258 16.81 -11.03 18.94
C TYR A 258 16.75 -12.36 19.68
N ALA A 259 17.32 -13.42 19.10
CA ALA A 259 17.40 -14.75 19.72
C ALA A 259 18.15 -14.70 21.05
N MET A 260 19.31 -14.05 21.10
CA MET A 260 20.10 -13.92 22.32
C MET A 260 19.40 -13.02 23.36
N GLY A 261 18.94 -11.83 22.97
CA GLY A 261 18.40 -10.84 23.89
C GLY A 261 16.99 -11.16 24.40
N ARG A 262 16.10 -11.67 23.53
CA ARG A 262 14.69 -11.93 23.89
C ARG A 262 14.47 -13.33 24.43
N TYR A 263 15.19 -14.33 23.92
CA TYR A 263 14.95 -15.75 24.24
C TYR A 263 16.08 -16.39 25.05
N GLY A 264 17.19 -15.68 25.27
CA GLY A 264 18.33 -16.19 26.03
C GLY A 264 19.05 -17.34 25.31
N VAL A 265 19.10 -17.29 23.98
CA VAL A 265 19.89 -18.24 23.19
C VAL A 265 21.38 -18.02 23.47
N ALA A 266 22.11 -19.10 23.72
CA ALA A 266 23.54 -19.06 23.95
C ALA A 266 24.29 -18.67 22.67
N VAL A 267 25.48 -18.06 22.80
CA VAL A 267 26.29 -17.64 21.65
C VAL A 267 26.65 -18.81 20.72
N ASP A 268 26.75 -20.01 21.26
CA ASP A 268 27.07 -21.24 20.53
C ASP A 268 25.83 -21.94 19.93
N ALA A 269 24.64 -21.34 20.07
CA ALA A 269 23.34 -21.87 19.63
C ALA A 269 23.00 -23.29 20.13
N SER A 270 23.64 -23.77 21.21
CA SER A 270 23.36 -25.10 21.79
C SER A 270 21.90 -25.28 22.20
N ASN A 271 21.24 -24.21 22.65
CA ASN A 271 19.87 -24.20 23.12
C ASN A 271 18.87 -23.52 22.16
N LEU A 272 19.27 -23.24 20.90
CA LEU A 272 18.46 -22.45 19.97
C LEU A 272 17.08 -23.09 19.70
N ALA A 273 17.04 -24.41 19.44
CA ALA A 273 15.81 -25.14 19.18
C ALA A 273 14.89 -25.20 20.41
N ASP A 274 15.46 -25.31 21.61
CA ASP A 274 14.71 -25.33 22.87
C ASP A 274 14.04 -23.98 23.15
N ARG A 275 14.71 -22.88 22.79
CA ARG A 275 14.27 -21.51 23.07
C ARG A 275 13.38 -20.94 21.97
N ILE A 276 13.54 -21.39 20.74
CA ILE A 276 12.80 -20.90 19.57
C ILE A 276 12.20 -22.09 18.84
N GLN A 277 10.91 -22.34 19.05
CA GLN A 277 10.18 -23.44 18.42
C GLN A 277 10.30 -23.45 16.89
N GLN A 278 10.33 -22.27 16.25
CA GLN A 278 10.49 -22.17 14.80
C GLN A 278 11.84 -22.73 14.31
N ALA A 279 12.85 -22.79 15.17
CA ALA A 279 14.16 -23.37 14.90
C ALA A 279 14.28 -24.86 15.30
N ASP A 280 13.20 -25.48 15.79
CA ASP A 280 13.16 -26.91 16.14
C ASP A 280 12.56 -27.74 14.98
N PRO A 281 13.34 -28.65 14.35
CA PRO A 281 12.86 -29.49 13.25
C PRO A 281 11.85 -30.56 13.70
N HIS A 282 11.83 -30.92 14.98
CA HIS A 282 10.96 -31.96 15.53
C HIS A 282 9.60 -31.43 16.00
N ARG A 283 9.45 -30.10 16.08
CA ARG A 283 8.18 -29.45 16.42
C ARG A 283 7.51 -28.89 15.18
N ALA A 284 6.18 -28.92 15.18
CA ALA A 284 5.39 -28.27 14.15
C ALA A 284 5.66 -26.75 14.14
N PRO A 285 5.62 -26.10 12.95
CA PRO A 285 5.67 -24.64 12.86
C PRO A 285 4.54 -24.04 13.70
N LYS A 286 4.85 -23.01 14.48
CA LYS A 286 3.86 -22.23 15.22
C LYS A 286 3.41 -21.04 14.39
N GLY A 287 2.19 -21.05 13.88
CA GLY A 287 1.60 -19.84 13.28
C GLY A 287 1.59 -18.68 14.29
N TYR A 288 1.83 -17.46 13.83
CA TYR A 288 1.68 -16.24 14.64
C TYR A 288 0.21 -16.02 15.01
#